data_AF-A0A834TQG1-F1
#
_entry.id   AF-A0A834TQG1-F1
#
_cell.length_a   1.000
_cell.length_b   1.000
_cell.length_c   1.000
_cell.angle_alpha   90.00
_cell.angle_beta   90.00
_cell.angle_gamma   90.00
#
_symmetry.space_group_name_H-M   'P 1'
#
loop_
_entity.id
_entity.type
_entity.pdbx_description
1 polymer ?
#
loop_
_entity_poly.entity_id
_entity_poly.type
_entity_poly.pdbx_seq_one_letter_code
_entity_poly.pdbx_strand_id
1 'polypeptide(L)'
;MKTDGAEEDLIFEHTELTVLSPSSGVLTELKRKRRRIVLEEQMEHSKEADLEALEERRDKTRTSQLMYQRKMIQPYEKLVHPRMFQESDLVLKAAEHIIMGIHAIKFTPKWEGPFKVKKFTPKWEGPFKVKKVYNSDYCILENPSSRKEIAPINFKFDILSLNPL
;
A
#
# COMPACT_ATOMS: atom_id res chain seq x y z
N MET A 1 9.21 -103.03 17.69
CA MET A 1 8.05 -102.18 18.00
C MET A 1 8.56 -100.74 17.91
N LYS A 2 8.23 -100.05 16.81
CA LYS A 2 7.13 -99.05 16.70
C LYS A 2 7.52 -97.78 17.48
N THR A 3 7.60 -96.57 16.93
CA THR A 3 7.16 -95.89 15.68
C THR A 3 7.95 -94.56 15.65
N ASP A 4 8.56 -94.15 14.53
CA ASP A 4 8.02 -93.34 13.42
C ASP A 4 7.54 -91.91 13.78
N GLY A 5 7.96 -90.95 12.94
CA GLY A 5 7.37 -89.61 12.77
C GLY A 5 8.30 -88.49 13.23
N ALA A 6 9.04 -87.82 12.33
CA ALA A 6 8.61 -86.62 11.58
C ALA A 6 8.47 -85.42 12.52
N GLU A 7 9.17 -84.30 12.34
CA GLU A 7 9.09 -83.39 11.20
C GLU A 7 10.25 -82.38 11.32
N GLU A 8 10.74 -81.90 10.19
CA GLU A 8 11.56 -80.69 10.15
C GLU A 8 10.70 -79.50 10.56
N ASP A 9 11.20 -78.64 11.45
CA ASP A 9 10.71 -77.27 11.52
C ASP A 9 11.88 -76.31 11.70
N LEU A 10 12.12 -75.59 10.61
CA LEU A 10 12.71 -74.26 10.53
C LEU A 10 12.74 -73.54 11.90
N ILE A 11 13.94 -73.38 12.45
CA ILE A 11 14.17 -72.32 13.43
C ILE A 11 14.15 -71.01 12.63
N PHE A 12 12.94 -70.51 12.38
CA PHE A 12 12.72 -69.11 12.03
C PHE A 12 13.27 -68.30 13.19
N GLU A 13 14.31 -67.52 12.96
CA GLU A 13 14.77 -66.53 13.92
C GLU A 13 13.60 -65.59 14.22
N HIS A 14 12.87 -65.87 15.29
CA HIS A 14 12.18 -64.84 16.02
C HIS A 14 13.25 -64.02 16.71
N THR A 15 13.85 -63.08 15.96
CA THR A 15 14.35 -61.86 16.55
C THR A 15 13.14 -61.20 17.21
N GLU A 16 12.86 -61.57 18.46
CA GLU A 16 12.02 -60.76 19.31
C GLU A 16 12.68 -59.39 19.38
N LEU A 17 12.09 -58.43 18.67
CA LEU A 17 12.33 -57.02 18.90
C LEU A 17 11.99 -56.78 20.37
N THR A 18 13.01 -56.90 21.23
CA THR A 18 12.93 -56.54 22.63
C THR A 18 12.64 -55.05 22.63
N VAL A 19 11.38 -54.69 22.84
CA VAL A 19 10.95 -53.32 23.06
C VAL A 19 11.49 -52.92 24.43
N LEU A 20 12.78 -52.58 24.49
CA LEU A 20 13.40 -51.98 25.67
C LEU A 20 12.62 -50.71 25.97
N SER A 21 11.81 -50.76 27.02
CA SER A 21 11.10 -49.59 27.53
C SER A 21 12.13 -48.47 27.74
N PRO A 22 11.89 -47.25 27.22
CA PRO A 22 12.86 -46.18 27.33
C PRO A 22 13.26 -45.97 28.78
N SER A 23 14.58 -45.92 29.05
CA SER A 23 15.09 -45.55 30.38
C SER A 23 14.42 -44.26 30.84
N SER A 24 14.09 -44.18 32.14
CA SER A 24 13.34 -43.07 32.75
C SER A 24 13.85 -41.68 32.33
N GLY A 25 15.17 -41.51 32.16
CA GLY A 25 15.79 -40.28 31.67
C GLY A 25 15.46 -39.93 30.21
N VAL A 26 15.33 -40.91 29.33
CA VAL A 26 14.96 -40.68 27.92
C VAL A 26 13.50 -40.26 27.80
N LEU A 27 12.62 -40.86 28.61
CA LEU A 27 11.20 -40.51 28.62
C LEU A 27 10.95 -39.08 29.14
N THR A 28 11.72 -38.63 30.13
CA THR A 28 11.60 -37.26 30.67
C THR A 28 12.13 -36.22 29.68
N GLU A 29 13.23 -36.51 28.97
CA GLU A 29 13.74 -35.63 27.91
C GLU A 29 12.78 -35.54 26.71
N LEU A 30 12.19 -36.66 26.27
CA LEU A 30 11.18 -36.64 25.22
C LEU A 30 9.93 -35.85 25.62
N LYS A 31 9.46 -36.01 26.87
CA LYS A 31 8.35 -35.19 27.42
C LYS A 31 8.71 -33.71 27.49
N ARG A 32 9.96 -33.36 27.79
CA ARG A 32 10.44 -31.96 27.77
C ARG A 32 10.49 -31.41 26.34
N LYS A 33 11.03 -32.18 25.40
CA LYS A 33 11.12 -31.80 23.98
C LYS A 33 9.74 -31.60 23.35
N ARG A 34 8.80 -32.52 23.60
CA ARG A 34 7.40 -32.39 23.14
C ARG A 34 6.73 -31.14 23.68
N ARG A 35 6.88 -30.85 24.99
CA ARG A 35 6.35 -29.62 25.58
C ARG A 35 6.92 -28.36 24.93
N ARG A 36 8.21 -28.36 24.58
CA ARG A 36 8.84 -27.25 23.87
C ARG A 36 8.25 -27.04 22.48
N ILE A 37 8.12 -28.11 21.70
CA ILE A 37 7.54 -28.07 20.34
C ILE A 37 6.11 -27.54 20.40
N VAL A 38 5.26 -28.08 21.28
CA VAL A 38 3.88 -27.61 21.42
C VAL A 38 3.80 -26.13 21.82
N LEU A 39 4.69 -25.68 22.70
CA LEU A 39 4.74 -24.27 23.08
C LEU A 39 5.20 -23.38 21.93
N GLU A 40 6.19 -23.82 21.15
CA GLU A 40 6.67 -23.12 19.96
C GLU A 40 5.56 -23.00 18.90
N GLU A 41 4.85 -24.10 18.61
CA GLU A 41 3.69 -24.11 17.70
C GLU A 41 2.57 -23.16 18.17
N GLN A 42 2.25 -23.17 19.46
CA GLN A 42 1.27 -22.24 20.03
C GLN A 42 1.69 -20.78 19.91
N MET A 43 2.97 -20.49 20.14
CA MET A 43 3.52 -19.15 19.99
C MET A 43 3.54 -18.70 18.53
N GLU A 44 3.80 -19.61 17.58
CA GLU A 44 3.77 -19.34 16.15
C GLU A 44 2.34 -19.04 15.69
N HIS A 45 1.37 -19.89 16.02
CA HIS A 45 -0.04 -19.64 15.71
C HIS A 45 -0.57 -18.35 16.34
N SER A 46 -0.16 -18.01 17.56
CA SER A 46 -0.54 -16.73 18.17
C SER A 46 0.00 -15.54 17.37
N LYS A 47 1.24 -15.62 16.88
CA LYS A 47 1.83 -14.55 16.05
C LYS A 47 1.16 -14.46 14.69
N GLU A 48 0.82 -15.59 14.07
CA GLU A 48 0.09 -15.64 12.80
C GLU A 48 -1.27 -14.95 12.93
N ALA A 49 -2.03 -15.28 13.98
CA ALA A 49 -3.33 -14.67 14.25
C ALA A 49 -3.21 -13.14 14.49
N ASP A 50 -2.18 -12.70 15.22
CA ASP A 50 -1.92 -11.28 15.44
C ASP A 50 -1.60 -10.54 14.12
N LEU A 51 -0.82 -11.17 13.23
CA LEU A 51 -0.49 -10.60 11.92
C LEU A 51 -1.70 -10.50 11.01
N GLU A 52 -2.52 -11.56 10.95
CA GLU A 52 -3.75 -11.58 10.15
C GLU A 52 -4.71 -10.47 10.62
N ALA A 53 -4.88 -10.29 11.93
CA ALA A 53 -5.70 -9.23 12.49
C ALA A 53 -5.17 -7.82 12.13
N LEU A 54 -3.85 -7.63 12.08
CA LEU A 54 -3.25 -6.36 11.65
C LEU A 54 -3.46 -6.10 10.16
N GLU A 55 -3.36 -7.13 9.33
CA GLU A 55 -3.59 -7.01 7.88
C GLU A 55 -5.06 -6.69 7.58
N GLU A 56 -6.00 -7.38 8.23
CA GLU A 56 -7.43 -7.09 8.09
C GLU A 56 -7.75 -5.62 8.45
N ARG A 57 -7.17 -5.12 9.56
CA ARG A 57 -7.34 -3.72 9.97
C ARG A 57 -6.76 -2.73 8.96
N ARG A 58 -5.63 -3.06 8.34
CA ARG A 58 -5.00 -2.24 7.31
C ARG A 58 -5.86 -2.18 6.05
N ASP A 59 -6.37 -3.33 5.62
CA ASP A 59 -7.19 -3.43 4.42
C ASP A 59 -8.54 -2.73 4.58
N LYS A 60 -9.13 -2.84 5.77
CA LYS A 60 -10.34 -2.08 6.13
C LYS A 60 -10.08 -0.57 6.08
N THR A 61 -8.96 -0.11 6.64
CA THR A 61 -8.56 1.30 6.59
C THR A 61 -8.36 1.78 5.16
N ARG A 62 -7.61 1.01 4.34
CA ARG A 62 -7.36 1.34 2.93
C ARG A 62 -8.66 1.41 2.14
N THR A 63 -9.54 0.44 2.32
CA THR A 63 -10.85 0.39 1.65
C THR A 63 -11.72 1.58 2.04
N SER A 64 -11.76 1.92 3.33
CA SER A 64 -12.48 3.10 3.82
C SER A 64 -11.94 4.41 3.20
N GLN A 65 -10.62 4.56 3.15
CA GLN A 65 -9.97 5.72 2.52
C GLN A 65 -10.32 5.83 1.03
N LEU A 66 -10.26 4.74 0.28
CA LEU A 66 -10.63 4.71 -1.14
C LEU A 66 -12.11 5.04 -1.35
N MET A 67 -13.00 4.51 -0.50
CA MET A 67 -14.42 4.85 -0.56
C MET A 67 -14.65 6.33 -0.29
N TYR A 68 -13.96 6.90 0.70
CA TYR A 68 -14.05 8.32 1.00
C TYR A 68 -13.59 9.17 -0.19
N GLN A 69 -12.42 8.86 -0.77
CA GLN A 69 -11.90 9.54 -1.96
C GLN A 69 -12.90 9.46 -3.13
N ARG A 70 -13.46 8.28 -3.42
CA ARG A 70 -14.47 8.10 -4.47
C ARG A 70 -15.72 8.95 -4.22
N LYS A 71 -16.23 8.98 -2.99
CA LYS A 71 -17.38 9.80 -2.61
C LYS A 71 -17.13 11.30 -2.80
N MET A 72 -15.88 11.75 -2.63
CA MET A 72 -15.51 13.15 -2.87
C MET A 72 -15.39 13.48 -4.35
N ILE A 73 -14.91 12.54 -5.17
CA ILE A 73 -14.66 12.74 -6.61
C ILE A 73 -15.94 12.63 -7.45
N GLN A 74 -16.82 11.66 -7.16
CA GLN A 74 -18.02 11.39 -7.96
C GLN A 74 -18.94 12.61 -8.18
N PRO A 75 -19.25 13.44 -7.16
CA PRO A 75 -20.05 14.64 -7.37
C PRO A 75 -19.33 15.66 -8.26
N TYR A 76 -18.01 15.81 -8.10
CA TYR A 76 -17.22 16.73 -8.91
C TYR A 76 -17.24 16.31 -10.38
N GLU A 77 -16.99 15.05 -10.68
CA GLU A 77 -17.02 14.53 -12.07
C GLU A 77 -18.40 14.64 -12.72
N LYS A 78 -19.48 14.49 -11.93
CA LYS A 78 -20.84 14.64 -12.44
C LYS A 78 -21.21 16.10 -12.74
N LEU A 79 -20.69 17.05 -11.94
CA LEU A 79 -21.03 18.47 -12.05
C LEU A 79 -20.10 19.20 -13.03
N VAL A 80 -18.83 18.82 -13.08
CA VAL A 80 -17.83 19.47 -13.93
C VAL A 80 -17.89 18.89 -15.32
N HIS A 81 -18.33 19.72 -16.26
CA HIS A 81 -18.31 19.41 -17.68
C HIS A 81 -17.05 20.02 -18.30
N PRO A 82 -16.11 19.20 -18.80
CA PRO A 82 -14.94 19.72 -19.49
C PRO A 82 -15.38 20.58 -20.67
N ARG A 83 -14.93 21.84 -20.69
CA ARG A 83 -15.19 22.77 -21.80
C ARG A 83 -13.93 22.90 -22.63
N MET A 84 -14.06 22.67 -23.94
CA MET A 84 -13.00 22.97 -24.90
C MET A 84 -12.96 24.47 -25.14
N PHE A 85 -11.82 25.10 -24.89
CA PHE A 85 -11.58 26.51 -25.19
C PHE A 85 -10.87 26.66 -26.53
N GLN A 86 -11.28 27.65 -27.32
CA GLN A 86 -10.61 28.03 -28.56
C GLN A 86 -9.72 29.25 -28.35
N GLU A 87 -8.74 29.43 -29.24
CA GLU A 87 -7.97 30.66 -29.26
C GLU A 87 -8.90 31.87 -29.44
N SER A 88 -8.62 32.94 -28.70
CA SER A 88 -9.44 34.15 -28.58
C SER A 88 -10.68 34.09 -27.68
N ASP A 89 -11.02 32.95 -27.09
CA ASP A 89 -12.08 32.87 -26.07
C ASP A 89 -11.75 33.73 -24.85
N LEU A 90 -12.77 34.32 -24.23
CA LEU A 90 -12.65 35.01 -22.95
C LEU A 90 -12.96 34.06 -21.79
N VAL A 91 -12.02 33.95 -20.85
CA VAL A 91 -12.10 33.07 -19.69
C VAL A 91 -11.74 33.81 -18.41
N LEU A 92 -12.35 33.42 -17.29
CA LEU A 92 -11.94 33.88 -15.98
C LEU A 92 -10.83 32.98 -15.43
N LYS A 93 -9.85 33.57 -14.74
CA LYS A 93 -8.80 32.82 -14.05
C LYS A 93 -9.10 32.79 -12.55
N ALA A 94 -8.84 31.66 -11.89
CA ALA A 94 -8.88 31.62 -10.43
C ALA A 94 -7.86 32.62 -9.86
N ALA A 95 -8.26 33.37 -8.84
CA ALA A 95 -7.40 34.34 -8.19
C ALA A 95 -6.22 33.66 -7.49
N GLU A 96 -5.09 34.36 -7.35
CA GLU A 96 -3.86 33.79 -6.82
C GLU A 96 -4.01 33.18 -5.42
N HIS A 97 -4.76 33.83 -4.53
CA HIS A 97 -5.03 33.32 -3.18
C HIS A 97 -5.84 32.01 -3.19
N ILE A 98 -6.72 31.80 -4.18
CA ILE A 98 -7.46 30.54 -4.35
C ILE A 98 -6.51 29.44 -4.80
N ILE A 99 -5.65 29.74 -5.78
CA ILE A 99 -4.69 28.76 -6.31
C ILE A 99 -3.67 28.39 -5.23
N MET A 100 -3.18 29.34 -4.45
CA MET A 100 -2.17 29.08 -3.42
C MET A 100 -2.76 28.58 -2.10
N GLY A 101 -4.09 28.57 -1.94
CA GLY A 101 -4.74 28.23 -0.68
C GLY A 101 -4.45 29.21 0.45
N ILE A 102 -4.10 30.46 0.12
CA ILE A 102 -3.78 31.50 1.08
C ILE A 102 -5.07 32.16 1.56
N HIS A 103 -5.15 32.46 2.86
CA HIS A 103 -6.29 33.17 3.42
C HIS A 103 -6.43 34.56 2.78
N ALA A 104 -7.60 34.84 2.21
CA ALA A 104 -7.95 36.14 1.68
C ALA A 104 -8.95 36.85 2.57
N ILE A 105 -8.90 38.18 2.59
CA ILE A 105 -9.84 39.01 3.34
C ILE A 105 -11.24 38.79 2.76
N LYS A 106 -12.27 38.91 3.61
CA LYS A 106 -13.67 38.87 3.18
C LYS A 106 -13.89 39.82 2.00
N PHE A 107 -14.61 39.37 0.99
CA PHE A 107 -14.88 40.08 -0.28
C PHE A 107 -13.73 40.17 -1.28
N THR A 108 -12.62 39.43 -1.08
CA THR A 108 -11.63 39.27 -2.14
C THR A 108 -12.24 38.46 -3.30
N PRO A 109 -12.18 38.93 -4.55
CA PRO A 109 -12.78 38.24 -5.68
C PRO A 109 -12.08 36.91 -5.95
N LYS A 110 -12.84 35.82 -6.05
CA LYS A 110 -12.31 34.48 -6.32
C LYS A 110 -11.81 34.29 -7.76
N TRP A 111 -12.29 35.15 -8.66
CA TRP A 111 -12.02 35.10 -10.09
C TRP A 111 -11.46 36.45 -10.55
N GLU A 112 -10.40 36.40 -11.32
CA GLU A 112 -9.77 37.56 -11.95
C GLU A 112 -10.17 37.60 -13.43
N GLY A 113 -10.48 38.82 -13.90
CA GLY A 113 -10.47 39.31 -15.29
C GLY A 113 -11.10 38.46 -16.40
N PRO A 114 -11.60 39.06 -17.49
CA PRO A 114 -11.71 38.34 -18.75
C PRO A 114 -10.31 38.24 -19.39
N PHE A 115 -9.74 37.03 -19.42
CA PHE A 115 -8.49 36.73 -20.11
C PHE A 115 -8.77 36.13 -21.49
N LYS A 116 -7.99 36.54 -22.49
CA LYS A 116 -8.06 35.95 -23.83
C LYS A 116 -7.18 34.69 -23.91
N VAL A 117 -7.76 33.56 -24.30
CA VAL A 117 -7.04 32.31 -24.56
C VAL A 117 -6.11 32.53 -25.75
N LYS A 118 -4.81 32.25 -25.57
CA LYS A 118 -3.83 32.21 -26.67
C LYS A 118 -3.59 30.76 -27.08
N LYS A 119 -3.09 30.55 -28.31
CA LYS A 119 -2.67 29.22 -28.80
C LYS A 119 -1.94 28.43 -27.71
N PHE A 120 -2.46 27.23 -27.42
CA PHE A 120 -1.81 26.29 -26.51
C PHE A 120 -0.56 25.75 -27.21
N THR A 121 0.57 26.41 -27.00
CA THR A 121 1.86 25.75 -27.14
C THR A 121 2.19 25.14 -25.78
N PRO A 122 2.54 23.84 -25.71
CA PRO A 122 3.01 23.28 -24.44
C PRO A 122 4.27 24.05 -24.05
N LYS A 123 4.14 25.00 -23.13
CA LYS A 123 5.25 25.76 -22.54
C LYS A 123 6.19 24.89 -21.69
N TRP A 124 5.94 23.58 -21.70
CA TRP A 124 6.39 22.58 -20.76
C TRP A 124 7.36 21.57 -21.39
N GLU A 125 7.82 21.81 -22.62
CA GLU A 125 8.91 21.01 -23.19
C GLU A 125 10.24 21.50 -22.62
N GLY A 126 10.74 20.78 -21.61
CA GLY A 126 12.07 20.99 -21.04
C GLY A 126 12.19 20.56 -19.58
N PRO A 127 13.42 20.39 -19.05
CA PRO A 127 13.63 20.11 -17.64
C PRO A 127 13.23 21.31 -16.78
N PHE A 128 12.46 21.09 -15.72
CA PHE A 128 12.08 22.13 -14.74
C PHE A 128 12.63 21.80 -13.36
N LYS A 129 12.98 22.85 -12.60
CA LYS A 129 13.39 22.77 -11.20
C LYS A 129 12.26 23.29 -10.31
N VAL A 130 11.94 22.58 -9.23
CA VAL A 130 11.05 23.10 -8.19
C VAL A 130 11.76 24.24 -7.45
N LYS A 131 11.16 25.43 -7.45
CA LYS A 131 11.68 26.63 -6.77
C LYS A 131 11.05 26.82 -5.40
N LYS A 132 9.73 26.65 -5.30
CA LYS A 132 8.96 26.78 -4.06
C LYS A 132 7.86 25.72 -4.02
N VAL A 133 7.63 25.18 -2.83
CA VAL A 133 6.53 24.26 -2.52
C VAL A 133 5.66 24.92 -1.47
N TYR A 134 4.34 24.91 -1.69
CA TYR A 134 3.35 25.40 -0.75
C TYR A 134 2.68 24.23 -0.04
N ASN A 135 2.12 24.46 1.16
CA ASN A 135 1.42 23.45 1.96
C ASN A 135 0.11 22.95 1.30
N SER A 136 -0.28 23.52 0.16
CA SER A 136 -1.47 23.21 -0.61
C SER A 136 -1.21 22.28 -1.80
N ASP A 137 -0.08 21.55 -1.81
CA ASP A 137 0.42 20.69 -2.90
C ASP A 137 0.77 21.43 -4.21
N TYR A 138 0.77 22.76 -4.19
CA TYR A 138 1.20 23.59 -5.31
C TYR A 138 2.71 23.86 -5.28
N CYS A 139 3.33 23.81 -6.47
CA CYS A 139 4.75 24.12 -6.64
C CYS A 139 4.96 25.20 -7.70
N ILE A 140 5.89 26.12 -7.45
CA ILE A 140 6.44 27.02 -8.48
C ILE A 140 7.62 26.32 -9.12
N LEU A 141 7.56 26.15 -10.43
CA LEU A 141 8.65 25.61 -11.23
C LEU A 141 9.44 26.75 -11.88
N GLU A 142 10.75 26.55 -11.97
CA GLU A 142 11.68 27.41 -12.68
C GLU A 142 12.30 26.62 -13.84
N ASN A 143 12.25 27.21 -15.03
CA ASN A 143 13.00 26.67 -16.16
C ASN A 143 14.47 27.12 -16.03
N PRO A 144 15.44 26.19 -15.90
CA PRO A 144 16.85 26.53 -15.72
C PRO A 144 17.44 27.27 -16.93
N SER A 145 16.91 27.04 -18.14
CA SER A 145 17.39 27.63 -19.39
C SER A 145 16.88 29.06 -19.62
N SER A 146 15.68 29.39 -19.12
CA SER A 146 15.10 30.72 -19.29
C SER A 146 15.03 31.55 -18.00
N ARG A 147 15.30 30.95 -16.83
CA ARG A 147 15.09 31.51 -15.48
C ARG A 147 13.70 32.13 -15.26
N LYS A 148 12.73 31.74 -16.08
CA LYS A 148 11.33 32.16 -15.91
C LYS A 148 10.68 31.24 -14.90
N GLU A 149 10.11 31.86 -13.87
CA GLU A 149 9.15 31.22 -12.98
C GLU A 149 7.87 30.96 -13.74
N ILE A 150 7.32 29.76 -13.57
CA ILE A 150 6.07 29.38 -14.19
C ILE A 150 5.02 29.23 -13.11
N ALA A 151 3.82 29.71 -13.45
CA ALA A 151 2.68 29.77 -12.56
C ALA A 151 2.43 28.41 -11.87
N PRO A 152 1.92 28.43 -10.62
CA PRO A 152 1.70 27.23 -9.83
C PRO A 152 0.89 26.19 -10.62
N ILE A 153 1.46 25.00 -10.74
CA ILE A 153 0.82 23.85 -11.39
C ILE A 153 0.17 23.04 -10.27
N ASN A 154 -1.08 22.65 -10.51
CA ASN A 154 -1.80 21.73 -9.63
C ASN A 154 -1.22 20.32 -9.85
N PHE A 155 -0.13 19.99 -9.14
CA PHE A 155 0.40 18.64 -9.15
C PHE A 155 -0.51 17.78 -8.28
N LYS A 156 -1.44 17.08 -8.92
CA LYS A 156 -2.13 15.97 -8.25
C LYS A 156 -1.09 14.86 -8.11
N PHE A 157 -0.35 14.84 -7.00
CA PHE A 157 0.49 13.70 -6.66
C PHE A 157 -0.45 12.53 -6.41
N ASP A 158 -0.39 11.51 -7.26
CA ASP A 158 -1.01 10.23 -6.93
C ASP A 158 -0.26 9.67 -5.73
N ILE A 159 -0.81 9.92 -4.53
CA ILE A 159 -0.29 9.42 -3.24
C ILE A 159 -0.28 7.88 -3.23
N LEU A 160 -0.93 7.24 -4.21
CA LEU A 160 -0.91 5.80 -4.46
C LEU A 160 0.34 5.31 -5.22
N SER A 161 1.19 6.21 -5.73
CA SER A 161 2.44 5.86 -6.42
C SER A 161 3.67 5.83 -5.49
N LEU A 162 3.51 6.24 -4.23
CA LEU A 162 4.53 6.04 -3.20
C LEU A 162 4.36 4.63 -2.63
N ASN A 163 4.90 3.64 -3.34
CA ASN A 163 5.28 2.40 -2.68
C ASN A 163 6.38 2.76 -1.67
N PRO A 164 6.17 2.60 -0.35
CA PRO A 164 7.29 2.68 0.58
C PRO A 164 8.24 1.52 0.30
N LEU A 165 9.54 1.83 0.24
CA LEU A 165 10.63 0.85 0.18
C LEU A 165 10.61 -0.07 1.41
#